data_AF-A0AAU5Z9Q0-F1
#
_entry.id   AF-A0AAU5Z9Q0-F1
#
_cell.length_a   1.000
_cell.length_b   1.000
_cell.length_c   1.000
_cell.angle_alpha   90.00
_cell.angle_beta   90.00
_cell.angle_gamma   90.00
#
_symmetry.space_group_name_H-M   'P 1'
#
loop_
_entity.id
_entity.type
_entity.pdbx_description
1 polymer ?
#
loop_
_entity_poly.entity_id
_entity_poly.type
_entity_poly.pdbx_seq_one_letter_code
_entity_poly.pdbx_strand_id
1 'polypeptide(L)'
;MYQHGRDFQLLIDIKSDGPSTYAAVDEALQKYRGISTVFMNGRVLEGAVTSVISGNRPLDVLKAQKVRYAGYDGRLGDLQSGMPASLMPLVSDNWTNVFTWNGVGPMPEAEKTKLHDIVETAHHAGYRVRFWETPDTPGAAREALWGELSAAGVDYINTDDLHGLEDFLRN
;
A
#
# COMPACT_ATOMS: atom_id res chain seq x y z
N MET A 1 1.59 -23.72 -6.83
CA MET A 1 0.86 -22.68 -7.58
C MET A 1 -0.44 -22.44 -6.85
N TYR A 2 -0.61 -21.28 -6.23
CA TYR A 2 -1.88 -20.89 -5.65
C TYR A 2 -2.83 -20.62 -6.82
N GLN A 3 -3.84 -21.48 -6.99
CA GLN A 3 -4.85 -21.35 -8.04
C GLN A 3 -6.11 -20.74 -7.40
N HIS A 4 -6.44 -19.52 -7.80
CA HIS A 4 -7.72 -18.83 -7.53
C HIS A 4 -8.08 -18.63 -6.04
N GLY A 5 -7.37 -17.71 -5.39
CA GLY A 5 -7.86 -17.02 -4.20
C GLY A 5 -7.53 -15.53 -4.32
N ARG A 6 -8.39 -14.66 -3.78
CA ARG A 6 -8.17 -13.21 -3.72
C ARG A 6 -6.78 -12.91 -3.13
N ASP A 7 -6.03 -12.02 -3.76
CA ASP A 7 -4.74 -11.55 -3.26
C ASP A 7 -4.94 -10.96 -1.85
N PHE A 8 -4.23 -11.48 -0.85
CA PHE A 8 -4.27 -10.95 0.51
C PHE A 8 -2.94 -10.27 0.85
N GLN A 9 -3.00 -8.97 1.13
CA GLN A 9 -1.86 -8.22 1.61
C GLN A 9 -1.97 -7.98 3.12
N LEU A 10 -0.99 -8.45 3.87
CA LEU A 10 -0.83 -8.17 5.30
C LEU A 10 0.09 -6.96 5.48
N LEU A 11 -0.47 -5.84 5.92
CA LEU A 11 0.33 -4.68 6.28
C LEU A 11 0.77 -4.78 7.76
N ILE A 12 2.07 -4.73 8.00
CA ILE A 12 2.68 -4.83 9.34
C ILE A 12 3.27 -3.47 9.67
N ASP A 13 2.55 -2.68 10.47
CA ASP A 13 2.98 -1.35 10.85
C ASP A 13 3.86 -1.37 12.12
N ILE A 14 5.15 -1.05 11.95
CA ILE A 14 6.12 -1.03 13.05
C ILE A 14 6.07 0.33 13.74
N LYS A 15 5.62 0.37 14.99
CA LYS A 15 5.58 1.59 15.83
C LYS A 15 6.83 1.76 16.72
N SER A 16 7.62 0.71 16.89
CA SER A 16 8.84 0.65 17.73
C SER A 16 10.12 0.78 16.89
N ASP A 17 11.29 0.51 17.46
CA ASP A 17 12.56 0.51 16.73
C ASP A 17 12.50 -0.40 15.49
N GLY A 18 12.81 0.15 14.32
CA GLY A 18 12.64 -0.51 13.03
C GLY A 18 13.45 -1.81 12.90
N PRO A 19 14.80 -1.76 12.99
CA PRO A 19 15.64 -2.93 12.80
C PRO A 19 15.33 -4.09 13.76
N SER A 20 15.24 -3.83 15.06
CA SER A 20 15.00 -4.90 16.06
C SER A 20 13.59 -5.49 15.93
N THR A 21 12.57 -4.66 15.68
CA THR A 21 11.21 -5.15 15.50
C THR A 21 11.06 -5.92 14.20
N TYR A 22 11.67 -5.44 13.11
CA TYR A 22 11.66 -6.15 11.84
C TYR A 22 12.34 -7.51 11.93
N ALA A 23 13.45 -7.64 12.68
CA ALA A 23 14.10 -8.92 12.89
C ALA A 23 13.15 -9.95 13.55
N ALA A 24 12.37 -9.53 14.56
CA ALA A 24 11.37 -10.39 15.19
C ALA A 24 10.20 -10.73 14.24
N VAL A 25 9.76 -9.77 13.42
CA VAL A 25 8.73 -10.00 12.39
C VAL A 25 9.21 -10.99 11.34
N ASP A 26 10.45 -10.84 10.83
CA ASP A 26 11.03 -11.75 9.84
C ASP A 26 11.12 -13.18 10.39
N GLU A 27 11.58 -13.35 11.64
CA GLU A 27 11.60 -14.66 12.31
C GLU A 27 10.19 -15.29 12.40
N ALA A 28 9.17 -14.48 12.69
CA ALA A 28 7.79 -14.93 12.73
C ALA A 28 7.28 -15.33 11.34
N LEU A 29 7.53 -14.52 10.31
CA LEU A 29 7.08 -14.78 8.94
C LEU A 29 7.72 -16.04 8.34
N GLN A 30 8.98 -16.35 8.69
CA GLN A 30 9.66 -17.58 8.26
C GLN A 30 8.91 -18.86 8.68
N LYS A 31 8.17 -18.84 9.79
CA LYS A 31 7.34 -19.97 10.26
C LYS A 31 6.16 -20.24 9.32
N TYR A 32 5.73 -19.24 8.54
CA TYR A 32 4.60 -19.30 7.62
C TYR A 32 5.01 -19.36 6.13
N ARG A 33 6.27 -19.71 5.84
CA ARG A 33 6.82 -19.78 4.47
C ARG A 33 5.98 -20.56 3.44
N GLY A 34 5.12 -21.49 3.89
CA GLY A 34 4.25 -22.27 3.00
C GLY A 34 3.10 -21.47 2.37
N ILE A 35 2.75 -20.32 2.95
CA ILE A 35 1.70 -19.41 2.44
C ILE A 35 2.22 -18.01 2.08
N SER A 36 3.43 -17.65 2.53
CA SER A 36 3.99 -16.32 2.30
C SER A 36 4.46 -16.13 0.85
N THR A 37 4.24 -14.93 0.32
CA THR A 37 5.00 -14.42 -0.83
C THR A 37 6.46 -14.25 -0.43
N VAL A 38 7.38 -14.73 -1.27
CA VAL A 38 8.82 -14.71 -1.03
C VAL A 38 9.51 -13.83 -2.07
N PHE A 39 10.31 -12.88 -1.61
CA PHE A 39 11.13 -12.01 -2.45
C PHE A 39 12.58 -12.52 -2.41
N MET A 40 13.10 -13.00 -3.54
CA MET A 40 14.43 -13.59 -3.61
C MET A 40 15.10 -13.28 -4.95
N ASN A 41 16.33 -12.75 -4.90
CA ASN A 41 17.15 -12.46 -6.08
C ASN A 41 16.41 -11.63 -7.16
N GLY A 42 15.66 -10.61 -6.72
CA GLY A 42 14.87 -9.74 -7.60
C GLY A 42 13.57 -10.37 -8.14
N ARG A 43 13.29 -11.64 -7.83
CA ARG A 43 12.06 -12.35 -8.20
C ARG A 43 11.07 -12.35 -7.04
N VAL A 44 9.80 -12.41 -7.40
CA VAL A 44 8.67 -12.58 -6.46
C VAL A 44 8.08 -13.96 -6.70
N LEU A 45 8.08 -14.80 -5.67
CA LEU A 45 7.36 -16.07 -5.65
C LEU A 45 6.07 -15.84 -4.89
N GLU A 46 4.97 -15.67 -5.61
CA GLU A 46 3.67 -15.35 -5.01
C GLU A 46 3.16 -16.48 -4.13
N GLY A 47 2.74 -16.10 -2.93
CA GLY A 47 2.01 -16.95 -1.99
C GLY A 47 0.60 -16.42 -1.78
N ALA A 48 -0.14 -17.06 -0.87
CA ALA A 48 -1.48 -16.61 -0.49
C ALA A 48 -1.47 -15.28 0.28
N VAL A 49 -0.37 -14.97 0.98
CA VAL A 49 -0.22 -13.78 1.83
C VAL A 49 1.03 -13.01 1.44
N THR A 50 0.86 -11.77 0.98
CA THR A 50 1.97 -10.83 0.76
C THR A 50 2.10 -9.93 1.98
N SER A 51 3.18 -10.07 2.74
CA SER A 51 3.43 -9.16 3.86
C SER A 51 4.18 -7.91 3.39
N VAL A 52 3.83 -6.75 3.94
CA VAL A 52 4.50 -5.47 3.65
C VAL A 52 4.73 -4.71 4.96
N ILE A 53 5.96 -4.24 5.17
CA ILE A 53 6.35 -3.49 6.37
C ILE A 53 6.01 -2.01 6.17
N SER A 54 5.25 -1.45 7.11
CA SER A 54 4.92 -0.02 7.22
C SER A 54 5.47 0.58 8.53
N GLY A 55 5.24 1.87 8.77
CA GLY A 55 5.73 2.58 9.96
C GLY A 55 7.25 2.80 9.95
N ASN A 56 7.95 2.36 10.99
CA ASN A 56 9.41 2.42 11.11
C ASN A 56 10.05 1.28 10.30
N ARG A 57 10.24 1.53 9.01
CA ARG A 57 10.65 0.54 8.00
C ARG A 57 12.17 0.59 7.78
N PRO A 58 12.96 -0.39 8.25
CA PRO A 58 14.41 -0.36 8.11
C PRO A 58 14.85 -0.75 6.69
N LEU A 59 14.75 0.18 5.74
CA LEU A 59 14.97 -0.07 4.31
C LEU A 59 16.31 -0.77 4.01
N ASP A 60 17.40 -0.35 4.66
CA ASP A 60 18.72 -0.96 4.45
C ASP A 60 18.77 -2.43 4.90
N VAL A 61 18.05 -2.77 5.98
CA VAL A 61 17.95 -4.15 6.47
C VAL A 61 17.18 -5.00 5.47
N LEU A 62 16.03 -4.51 4.97
CA LEU A 62 15.31 -5.21 3.90
C LEU A 62 16.19 -5.36 2.67
N LYS A 63 16.83 -4.29 2.17
CA LYS A 63 17.67 -4.34 0.96
C LYS A 63 18.82 -5.34 1.07
N ALA A 64 19.40 -5.52 2.25
CA ALA A 64 20.50 -6.46 2.48
C ALA A 64 20.08 -7.94 2.48
N GLN A 65 18.80 -8.26 2.72
CA GLN A 65 18.32 -9.65 2.73
C GLN A 65 18.22 -10.23 1.32
N LYS A 66 18.86 -11.40 1.12
CA LYS A 66 18.79 -12.16 -0.15
C LYS A 66 17.44 -12.85 -0.35
N VAL A 67 16.82 -13.26 0.75
CA VAL A 67 15.49 -13.88 0.81
C VAL A 67 14.68 -13.11 1.85
N ARG A 68 13.50 -12.63 1.48
CA ARG A 68 12.58 -11.91 2.37
C ARG A 68 11.19 -12.46 2.28
N TYR A 69 10.45 -12.35 3.36
CA TYR A 69 9.02 -12.69 3.44
C TYR A 69 8.13 -11.45 3.53
N ALA A 70 8.71 -10.25 3.41
CA ALA A 70 8.00 -9.00 3.37
C ALA A 70 8.61 -8.00 2.36
N GLY A 71 7.74 -7.17 1.79
CA GLY A 71 8.11 -5.99 1.01
C GLY A 71 8.11 -4.71 1.85
N TYR A 72 8.52 -3.61 1.23
CA TYR A 72 8.59 -2.27 1.81
C TYR A 72 7.37 -1.42 1.39
N ASP A 73 6.71 -0.76 2.35
CA ASP A 73 5.73 0.30 2.10
C ASP A 73 6.47 1.63 1.90
N GLY A 74 6.61 2.09 0.67
CA GLY A 74 7.23 3.38 0.32
C GLY A 74 6.38 4.59 0.67
N ARG A 75 6.98 5.78 0.59
CA ARG A 75 6.26 7.08 0.58
C ARG A 75 6.26 7.67 -0.82
N LEU A 76 5.46 8.72 -1.06
CA LEU A 76 5.45 9.35 -2.38
C LEU A 76 6.83 9.91 -2.78
N GLY A 77 7.64 10.33 -1.80
CA GLY A 77 9.03 10.73 -2.03
C GLY A 77 9.92 9.61 -2.61
N ASP A 78 9.50 8.35 -2.48
CA ASP A 78 10.22 7.18 -3.02
C ASP A 78 9.78 6.83 -4.46
N LEU A 79 8.75 7.48 -5.02
CA LEU A 79 8.18 7.10 -6.34
C LEU A 79 9.21 7.07 -7.46
N GLN A 80 10.16 8.01 -7.45
CA GLN A 80 11.21 8.13 -8.47
C GLN A 80 12.53 7.50 -8.03
N SER A 81 12.54 6.69 -6.96
CA SER A 81 13.76 6.06 -6.43
C SER A 81 14.35 4.99 -7.35
N GLY A 82 13.57 4.48 -8.32
CA GLY A 82 13.97 3.35 -9.17
C GLY A 82 14.03 2.01 -8.45
N MET A 83 13.50 1.91 -7.21
CA MET A 83 13.43 0.65 -6.49
C MET A 83 12.52 -0.35 -7.23
N PRO A 84 12.87 -1.64 -7.37
CA PRO A 84 11.97 -2.58 -8.01
C PRO A 84 10.76 -2.87 -7.12
N ALA A 85 9.59 -3.20 -7.71
CA ALA A 85 8.41 -3.63 -6.96
C ALA A 85 8.64 -4.90 -6.11
N SER A 86 9.65 -5.72 -6.45
CA SER A 86 10.11 -6.83 -5.62
C SER A 86 10.81 -6.40 -4.31
N LEU A 87 11.07 -5.11 -4.14
CA LEU A 87 11.46 -4.48 -2.88
C LEU A 87 10.31 -3.64 -2.33
N MET A 88 9.73 -2.76 -3.14
CA MET A 88 8.70 -1.80 -2.74
C MET A 88 7.38 -2.09 -3.47
N PRO A 89 6.60 -3.10 -3.05
CA PRO A 89 5.35 -3.46 -3.74
C PRO A 89 4.18 -2.51 -3.45
N LEU A 90 4.33 -1.60 -2.50
CA LEU A 90 3.32 -0.63 -2.07
C LEU A 90 3.97 0.72 -1.85
N VAL A 91 3.28 1.78 -2.25
CA VAL A 91 3.54 3.15 -1.83
C VAL A 91 2.31 3.66 -1.10
N SER A 92 2.48 4.11 0.13
CA SER A 92 1.41 4.72 0.91
C SER A 92 1.79 6.09 1.43
N ASP A 93 0.83 7.00 1.54
CA ASP A 93 1.06 8.30 2.18
C ASP A 93 -0.18 8.87 2.86
N ASN A 94 0.06 9.86 3.71
CA ASN A 94 -1.01 10.60 4.37
C ASN A 94 -1.70 11.49 3.35
N TRP A 95 -3.02 11.34 3.19
CA TRP A 95 -3.83 12.16 2.29
C TRP A 95 -3.64 13.66 2.54
N THR A 96 -3.70 14.11 3.80
CA THR A 96 -3.63 15.53 4.18
C THR A 96 -2.24 16.14 4.01
N ASN A 97 -1.19 15.33 3.84
CA ASN A 97 0.14 15.83 3.48
C ASN A 97 0.25 16.14 1.97
N VAL A 98 -0.67 15.62 1.16
CA VAL A 98 -0.57 15.61 -0.30
C VAL A 98 -1.67 16.45 -0.94
N PHE A 99 -2.86 16.43 -0.36
CA PHE A 99 -4.08 17.03 -0.87
C PHE A 99 -4.75 17.91 0.19
N THR A 100 -5.41 18.98 -0.25
CA THR A 100 -6.20 19.84 0.63
C THR A 100 -7.70 19.57 0.47
N TRP A 101 -8.11 18.94 -0.63
CA TRP A 101 -9.48 18.55 -0.86
C TRP A 101 -9.92 17.46 0.13
N ASN A 102 -11.11 17.65 0.69
CA ASN A 102 -11.67 16.83 1.76
C ASN A 102 -12.97 16.11 1.36
N GLY A 103 -13.26 16.04 0.06
CA GLY A 103 -14.50 15.46 -0.47
C GLY A 103 -15.64 16.46 -0.65
N VAL A 104 -15.52 17.69 -0.17
CA VAL A 104 -16.60 18.70 -0.29
C VAL A 104 -16.48 19.46 -1.61
N GLY A 105 -17.55 19.42 -2.40
CA GLY A 105 -17.58 20.02 -3.73
C GLY A 105 -16.66 19.30 -4.72
N PRO A 106 -16.52 19.83 -5.94
CA PRO A 106 -15.62 19.25 -6.94
C PRO A 106 -14.17 19.25 -6.44
N MET A 107 -13.45 18.15 -6.70
CA MET A 107 -12.00 18.11 -6.46
C MET A 107 -11.32 19.18 -7.34
N PRO A 108 -10.41 20.01 -6.81
CA PRO A 108 -9.66 20.96 -7.63
C PRO A 108 -8.92 20.23 -8.74
N GLU A 109 -9.06 20.70 -9.99
CA GLU A 109 -8.48 20.02 -11.17
C GLU A 109 -6.98 19.74 -11.02
N ALA A 110 -6.22 20.67 -10.43
CA ALA A 110 -4.79 20.46 -10.18
C ALA A 110 -4.50 19.32 -9.18
N GLU A 111 -5.33 19.17 -8.15
CA GLU A 111 -5.23 18.04 -7.21
C GLU A 111 -5.65 16.73 -7.89
N LYS A 112 -6.69 16.77 -8.73
CA LYS A 112 -7.13 15.60 -9.50
C LYS A 112 -6.05 15.12 -10.46
N THR A 113 -5.45 16.00 -11.26
CA THR A 113 -4.30 15.68 -12.12
C THR A 113 -3.15 15.08 -11.31
N LYS A 114 -2.81 15.69 -10.17
CA LYS A 114 -1.75 15.18 -9.29
C LYS A 114 -2.05 13.76 -8.77
N LEU A 115 -3.30 13.46 -8.41
CA LEU A 115 -3.69 12.11 -7.98
C LEU A 115 -3.48 11.09 -9.09
N HIS A 116 -3.93 11.39 -10.31
CA HIS A 116 -3.71 10.51 -11.47
C HIS A 116 -2.23 10.32 -11.78
N ASP A 117 -1.43 11.40 -11.77
CA ASP A 117 0.01 11.33 -12.03
C ASP A 117 0.74 10.43 -11.01
N ILE A 118 0.36 10.52 -9.73
CA ILE A 118 0.90 9.67 -8.66
C ILE A 118 0.60 8.20 -8.96
N VAL A 119 -0.66 7.87 -9.27
CA VAL A 119 -1.08 6.49 -9.50
C VAL A 119 -0.43 5.93 -10.76
N GLU A 120 -0.43 6.68 -11.86
CA GLU A 120 0.19 6.27 -13.12
C GLU A 120 1.70 6.02 -12.94
N THR A 121 2.40 6.92 -12.24
CA THR A 121 3.83 6.75 -11.95
C THR A 121 4.10 5.51 -11.11
N ALA A 122 3.29 5.27 -10.07
CA ALA A 122 3.43 4.10 -9.21
C ALA A 122 3.16 2.80 -9.98
N HIS A 123 2.08 2.74 -10.76
CA HIS A 123 1.70 1.59 -11.55
C HIS A 123 2.72 1.27 -12.64
N HIS A 124 3.29 2.29 -13.30
CA HIS A 124 4.38 2.10 -14.27
C HIS A 124 5.63 1.46 -13.63
N ALA A 125 5.89 1.75 -12.35
CA ALA A 125 6.96 1.12 -11.57
C ALA A 125 6.55 -0.24 -10.95
N GLY A 126 5.30 -0.65 -11.10
CA GLY A 126 4.73 -1.89 -10.57
C GLY A 126 4.35 -1.81 -9.08
N TYR A 127 4.22 -0.62 -8.51
CA TYR A 127 3.80 -0.42 -7.12
C TYR A 127 2.29 -0.30 -7.04
N ARG A 128 1.70 -0.82 -5.97
CA ARG A 128 0.33 -0.47 -5.56
C ARG A 128 0.32 0.84 -4.80
N VAL A 129 -0.81 1.53 -4.76
CA VAL A 129 -1.01 2.81 -4.08
C VAL A 129 -2.06 2.71 -2.97
N ARG A 130 -1.80 3.38 -1.85
CA ARG A 130 -2.75 3.56 -0.76
C ARG A 130 -2.64 4.97 -0.17
N PHE A 131 -3.75 5.59 0.17
CA PHE A 131 -3.76 6.77 1.03
C PHE A 131 -4.37 6.44 2.40
N TRP A 132 -3.81 7.00 3.46
CA TRP A 132 -4.34 6.94 4.82
C TRP A 132 -4.60 8.36 5.35
N GLU A 133 -5.28 8.49 6.49
CA GLU A 133 -5.80 9.79 6.96
C GLU A 133 -6.77 10.45 5.96
N THR A 134 -7.50 9.62 5.21
CA THR A 134 -8.55 10.07 4.30
C THR A 134 -9.78 10.54 5.07
N PRO A 135 -10.53 11.55 4.58
CA PRO A 135 -11.88 11.82 5.09
C PRO A 135 -12.75 10.54 5.10
N ASP A 136 -13.11 10.06 6.29
CA ASP A 136 -13.77 8.75 6.45
C ASP A 136 -15.08 8.78 7.24
N THR A 137 -15.56 9.97 7.62
CA THR A 137 -16.89 10.12 8.21
C THR A 137 -17.97 9.81 7.15
N PRO A 138 -18.95 8.94 7.44
CA PRO A 138 -20.03 8.63 6.50
C PRO A 138 -20.73 9.86 5.92
N GLY A 139 -20.90 9.89 4.61
CA GLY A 139 -21.63 10.94 3.89
C GLY A 139 -21.05 11.22 2.49
N ALA A 140 -21.68 12.17 1.80
CA ALA A 140 -21.36 12.49 0.41
C ALA A 140 -19.89 12.87 0.17
N ALA A 141 -19.23 13.51 1.14
CA ALA A 141 -17.82 13.89 1.01
C ALA A 141 -16.90 12.66 0.98
N ARG A 142 -17.16 11.66 1.83
CA ARG A 142 -16.43 10.39 1.84
C ARG A 142 -16.68 9.59 0.56
N GLU A 143 -17.94 9.49 0.13
CA GLU A 143 -18.29 8.80 -1.12
C GLU A 143 -17.66 9.47 -2.34
N ALA A 144 -17.60 10.81 -2.37
CA ALA A 144 -16.90 11.55 -3.42
C ALA A 144 -15.40 11.25 -3.41
N LEU A 145 -14.78 11.18 -2.23
CA LEU A 145 -13.37 10.78 -2.12
C LEU A 145 -13.15 9.35 -2.62
N TRP A 146 -13.95 8.38 -2.18
CA TRP A 146 -13.87 6.99 -2.67
C TRP A 146 -14.05 6.93 -4.18
N GLY A 147 -14.96 7.74 -4.74
CA GLY A 147 -15.14 7.90 -6.18
C GLY A 147 -13.89 8.38 -6.90
N GLU A 148 -13.25 9.45 -6.42
CA GLU A 148 -12.03 9.98 -7.03
C GLU A 148 -10.84 9.02 -6.86
N LEU A 149 -10.68 8.37 -5.70
CA LEU A 149 -9.64 7.35 -5.50
C LEU A 149 -9.83 6.15 -6.44
N SER A 150 -11.06 5.66 -6.57
CA SER A 150 -11.40 4.55 -7.47
C SER A 150 -11.23 4.95 -8.94
N ALA A 151 -11.64 6.15 -9.33
CA ALA A 151 -11.49 6.67 -10.70
C ALA A 151 -10.02 6.86 -11.08
N ALA A 152 -9.16 7.24 -10.13
CA ALA A 152 -7.73 7.33 -10.31
C ALA A 152 -7.02 5.97 -10.35
N GLY A 153 -7.68 4.88 -9.93
CA GLY A 153 -7.09 3.55 -9.89
C GLY A 153 -6.27 3.26 -8.63
N VAL A 154 -6.53 3.95 -7.52
CA VAL A 154 -5.87 3.65 -6.24
C VAL A 154 -6.22 2.23 -5.79
N ASP A 155 -5.20 1.42 -5.49
CA ASP A 155 -5.35 -0.01 -5.24
C ASP A 155 -6.01 -0.34 -3.88
N TYR A 156 -5.82 0.52 -2.88
CA TYR A 156 -6.37 0.34 -1.54
C TYR A 156 -7.05 1.61 -1.02
N ILE A 157 -8.35 1.50 -0.72
CA ILE A 157 -9.13 2.52 -0.03
C ILE A 157 -9.07 2.24 1.48
N ASN A 158 -8.55 3.21 2.25
CA ASN A 158 -8.51 3.13 3.70
C ASN A 158 -9.84 3.60 4.31
N THR A 159 -10.45 2.77 5.15
CA THR A 159 -11.73 3.07 5.83
C THR A 159 -11.92 2.18 7.05
N ASP A 160 -12.58 2.71 8.09
CA ASP A 160 -13.09 1.93 9.22
C ASP A 160 -14.50 1.36 8.96
N ASP A 161 -15.20 1.86 7.93
CA ASP A 161 -16.55 1.45 7.53
C ASP A 161 -16.51 0.46 6.35
N LEU A 162 -16.14 -0.79 6.66
CA LEU A 162 -16.02 -1.85 5.65
C LEU A 162 -17.36 -2.20 4.98
N HIS A 163 -18.48 -2.12 5.70
CA HIS A 163 -19.80 -2.36 5.12
C HIS A 163 -20.20 -1.23 4.17
N GLY A 164 -19.99 0.02 4.56
CA GLY A 164 -20.25 1.17 3.70
C GLY A 164 -19.39 1.14 2.44
N LEU A 165 -18.12 0.72 2.54
CA LEU A 165 -17.27 0.54 1.36
C LEU A 165 -17.75 -0.62 0.48
N GLU A 166 -18.21 -1.73 1.06
CA GLU A 166 -18.80 -2.83 0.30
C GLU A 166 -20.04 -2.36 -0.49
N ASP A 167 -20.94 -1.62 0.14
CA ASP A 167 -22.13 -1.07 -0.52
C ASP A 167 -21.73 -0.11 -1.65
N PHE A 168 -20.73 0.74 -1.42
CA PHE A 168 -20.21 1.67 -2.42
C PHE A 168 -19.64 0.94 -3.65
N LEU A 169 -18.81 -0.10 -3.45
CA LEU A 169 -18.13 -0.82 -4.54
C LEU A 169 -19.05 -1.75 -5.35
N ARG A 170 -20.24 -2.07 -4.85
CA ARG A 170 -21.22 -2.93 -5.52
C ARG A 170 -22.15 -2.17 -6.48
N ASN A 171 -22.20 -0.84 -6.37
CA ASN A 171 -23.03 0.03 -7.19
C ASN A 171 -22.28 0.53 -8.42
#